data_AF-A0A9W6VAG1-F1
#
_entry.id   AF-A0A9W6VAG1-F1
#
_cell.length_a   1.000
_cell.length_b   1.000
_cell.length_c   1.000
_cell.angle_alpha   90.00
_cell.angle_beta   90.00
_cell.angle_gamma   90.00
#
_symmetry.space_group_name_H-M   'P 1'
#
loop_
_entity.id
_entity.type
_entity.pdbx_description
1 polymer ?
#
loop_
_entity_poly.entity_id
_entity_poly.type
_entity_poly.pdbx_seq_one_letter_code
_entity_poly.pdbx_strand_id
1 'polypeptide(L)'
;MTDPQRPDPYFSEENTDSTPHPAPSQRPQPGAHYDPGALPPLRPDSPYPPLPQPSRARHGTGHVTSPVQQPKRAPSSGWRRVVYLGTGKLINPGESPVERYQRELTLRVNQPLRGCFKIGMLSLKGGVGKTTVTTMLGSTFASLRGDRVIAVDANPDRGTLSQKIPIETTATVRHLLRDADKMTRYSDVRAYTSQGASRLEILASEQDPAVSEAFSENDYLRTLNLLEHHYNIVLTDCGTGLMHSAMKGVLDSADALVIVSSSSVDGARSASATIDWLEAHGYGELVKRSVAVINSVRPQAGTVDLDKLVAHFAARTRAVCRLPFDPHLEEGAEIELERLTDDTRLALLELSATMADAFPLKTR
;
A
#
# COMPACT_ATOMS: atom_id res chain seq x y z
N MET A 1 -15.01 -32.04 54.31
CA MET A 1 -14.98 -33.39 54.90
C MET A 1 -14.86 -34.34 53.73
N THR A 2 -13.65 -34.72 53.30
CA THR A 2 -12.71 -35.69 53.91
C THR A 2 -13.21 -37.14 53.74
N ASP A 3 -12.68 -37.97 52.83
CA ASP A 3 -11.28 -38.51 52.70
C ASP A 3 -11.06 -39.71 53.67
N PRO A 4 -10.25 -40.77 53.36
CA PRO A 4 -9.40 -41.07 52.19
C PRO A 4 -9.97 -42.27 51.36
N GLN A 5 -9.28 -43.18 50.63
CA GLN A 5 -7.85 -43.50 50.44
C GLN A 5 -7.58 -44.32 49.13
N ARG A 6 -6.30 -44.57 48.81
CA ARG A 6 -5.78 -45.61 47.89
C ARG A 6 -4.58 -46.32 48.53
N PRO A 7 -4.42 -47.62 48.29
CA PRO A 7 -3.16 -48.24 47.80
C PRO A 7 -3.46 -49.29 46.68
N ASP A 8 -2.55 -49.97 45.97
CA ASP A 8 -1.07 -49.89 45.83
C ASP A 8 -0.64 -50.45 44.42
N PRO A 9 0.66 -50.46 44.04
CA PRO A 9 1.10 -50.77 42.67
C PRO A 9 1.56 -52.23 42.42
N TYR A 10 1.81 -52.57 41.15
CA TYR A 10 2.64 -53.72 40.73
C TYR A 10 3.54 -53.34 39.53
N PHE A 11 4.63 -54.09 39.33
CA PHE A 11 5.78 -53.73 38.49
C PHE A 11 6.10 -54.83 37.45
N SER A 12 6.45 -54.43 36.21
CA SER A 12 7.19 -55.17 35.14
C SER A 12 7.12 -54.28 33.87
N GLU A 13 8.19 -53.91 33.17
CA GLU A 13 9.25 -54.71 32.51
C GLU A 13 8.66 -55.65 31.44
N GLU A 14 9.05 -55.61 30.16
CA GLU A 14 10.27 -55.06 29.54
C GLU A 14 10.08 -54.70 28.04
N ASN A 15 11.12 -54.09 27.44
CA ASN A 15 11.66 -54.37 26.08
C ASN A 15 11.56 -53.32 24.92
N THR A 16 12.61 -53.35 24.08
CA THR A 16 12.80 -52.73 22.75
C THR A 16 12.74 -51.21 22.59
N ASP A 17 13.86 -50.60 22.99
CA ASP A 17 14.54 -49.50 22.31
C ASP A 17 14.36 -49.43 20.77
N SER A 18 14.21 -48.22 20.24
CA SER A 18 14.55 -47.81 18.86
C SER A 18 14.49 -46.29 18.71
N THR A 19 15.59 -45.57 18.96
CA THR A 19 15.72 -44.13 18.63
C THR A 19 16.78 -43.87 17.54
N PRO A 20 16.50 -43.04 16.51
CA PRO A 20 17.44 -42.80 15.43
C PRO A 20 18.52 -41.77 15.80
N HIS A 21 19.73 -42.24 16.12
CA HIS A 21 20.89 -41.37 16.30
C HIS A 21 21.37 -40.73 14.98
N PRO A 22 21.92 -39.50 15.01
CA PRO A 22 22.40 -38.81 13.82
C PRO A 22 23.76 -39.33 13.32
N ALA A 23 24.03 -39.11 12.02
CA ALA A 23 25.26 -39.57 11.36
C ALA A 23 26.54 -38.83 11.85
N PRO A 24 27.71 -39.49 11.85
CA PRO A 24 28.94 -38.95 12.41
C PRO A 24 29.60 -37.88 11.55
N SER A 25 30.15 -36.85 12.19
CA SER A 25 30.88 -35.74 11.55
C SER A 25 32.36 -36.06 11.34
N GLN A 26 32.86 -35.88 10.11
CA GLN A 26 34.27 -36.05 9.79
C GLN A 26 35.07 -34.76 10.08
N ARG A 27 36.21 -34.89 10.77
CA ARG A 27 37.21 -33.82 10.94
C ARG A 27 38.40 -34.01 9.99
N PRO A 28 38.78 -32.98 9.22
CA PRO A 28 40.18 -32.75 8.85
C PRO A 28 40.95 -32.06 9.99
N GLN A 29 42.29 -32.19 10.00
CA GLN A 29 43.19 -31.55 10.97
C GLN A 29 43.80 -30.23 10.43
N PRO A 30 44.41 -29.38 11.28
CA PRO A 30 44.61 -27.95 10.97
C PRO A 30 45.92 -27.62 10.25
N GLY A 31 45.93 -26.48 9.54
CA GLY A 31 47.19 -25.85 9.10
C GLY A 31 47.05 -24.78 8.03
N ALA A 32 46.93 -23.50 8.42
CA ALA A 32 47.45 -22.31 7.73
C ALA A 32 47.07 -21.03 8.50
N HIS A 33 48.04 -20.18 8.84
CA HIS A 33 47.75 -18.79 9.22
C HIS A 33 47.47 -17.97 7.96
N TYR A 34 46.51 -17.04 8.02
CA TYR A 34 46.24 -16.11 6.94
C TYR A 34 47.00 -14.80 7.21
N ASP A 35 48.10 -14.59 6.50
CA ASP A 35 48.95 -13.39 6.62
C ASP A 35 48.60 -12.38 5.50
N PRO A 36 48.08 -11.18 5.83
CA PRO A 36 47.64 -10.20 4.84
C PRO A 36 48.82 -9.40 4.23
N GLY A 37 49.80 -10.11 3.65
CA GLY A 37 51.13 -9.53 3.37
C GLY A 37 51.91 -10.04 2.15
N ALA A 38 51.34 -10.82 1.22
CA ALA A 38 52.11 -11.34 0.07
C ALA A 38 51.35 -11.34 -1.28
N LEU A 39 51.97 -10.74 -2.31
CA LEU A 39 51.61 -10.92 -3.72
C LEU A 39 52.50 -12.00 -4.35
N PRO A 40 51.95 -12.94 -5.16
CA PRO A 40 52.76 -13.96 -5.82
C PRO A 40 53.60 -13.37 -6.97
N PRO A 41 54.81 -13.90 -7.23
CA PRO A 41 55.70 -13.38 -8.27
C PRO A 41 55.20 -13.69 -9.68
N LEU A 42 55.33 -12.71 -10.58
CA LEU A 42 55.06 -12.85 -12.01
C LEU A 42 56.04 -13.85 -12.66
N ARG A 43 55.51 -14.80 -13.43
CA ARG A 43 56.29 -15.55 -14.43
C ARG A 43 56.25 -14.79 -15.76
N PRO A 44 57.39 -14.64 -16.48
CA PRO A 44 57.38 -14.14 -17.85
C PRO A 44 56.78 -15.18 -18.82
N ASP A 45 56.66 -14.76 -20.09
CA ASP A 45 56.28 -15.54 -21.28
C ASP A 45 54.78 -15.78 -21.53
N SER A 46 54.10 -14.70 -21.94
CA SER A 46 53.16 -14.74 -23.07
C SER A 46 53.12 -13.37 -23.78
N PRO A 47 53.04 -13.32 -25.12
CA PRO A 47 53.19 -12.08 -25.87
C PRO A 47 51.94 -11.19 -25.78
N TYR A 48 52.10 -9.96 -25.29
CA TYR A 48 51.05 -8.94 -25.36
C TYR A 48 50.85 -8.46 -26.82
N PRO A 49 49.59 -8.23 -27.26
CA PRO A 49 49.33 -7.47 -28.47
C PRO A 49 49.77 -6.00 -28.29
N PRO A 50 50.19 -5.30 -29.36
CA PRO A 50 50.74 -3.96 -29.25
C PRO A 50 49.70 -2.93 -28.77
N LEU A 51 50.16 -2.01 -27.91
CA LEU A 51 49.37 -0.88 -27.43
C LEU A 51 48.92 0.04 -28.58
N PRO A 52 47.65 0.48 -28.63
CA PRO A 52 47.19 1.45 -29.63
C PRO A 52 47.93 2.79 -29.48
N GLN A 53 48.67 3.19 -30.50
CA GLN A 53 49.23 4.55 -30.58
C GLN A 53 48.10 5.57 -30.83
N PRO A 54 48.21 6.82 -30.32
CA PRO A 54 47.18 7.83 -30.47
C PRO A 54 47.10 8.34 -31.92
N SER A 55 46.23 7.72 -32.72
CA SER A 55 45.95 8.11 -34.09
C SER A 55 45.44 9.56 -34.15
N ARG A 56 46.21 10.43 -34.81
CA ARG A 56 45.85 11.84 -35.05
C ARG A 56 44.44 11.97 -35.64
N ALA A 57 43.69 12.93 -35.14
CA ALA A 57 42.30 13.16 -35.53
C ALA A 57 42.16 13.36 -37.05
N ARG A 58 41.27 12.56 -37.67
CA ARG A 58 40.52 12.97 -38.85
C ARG A 58 39.13 13.38 -38.38
N HIS A 59 38.64 14.53 -38.86
CA HIS A 59 37.24 14.92 -38.64
C HIS A 59 36.30 14.04 -39.47
N GLY A 60 36.02 12.83 -38.97
CA GLY A 60 34.81 12.10 -39.33
C GLY A 60 33.62 12.87 -38.75
N THR A 61 32.65 13.21 -39.58
CA THR A 61 31.41 13.86 -39.13
C THR A 61 30.72 12.98 -38.10
N GLY A 62 30.63 13.46 -36.87
CA GLY A 62 29.94 12.73 -35.81
C GLY A 62 28.48 12.53 -36.20
N HIS A 63 28.06 11.28 -36.39
CA HIS A 63 26.65 10.95 -36.43
C HIS A 63 26.06 11.21 -35.04
N VAL A 64 25.58 12.45 -34.85
CA VAL A 64 24.63 12.76 -33.79
C VAL A 64 23.49 11.77 -33.96
N THR A 65 23.33 10.88 -32.99
CA THR A 65 22.17 9.99 -32.92
C THR A 65 20.96 10.88 -32.67
N SER A 66 20.29 11.29 -33.75
CA SER A 66 19.07 12.08 -33.69
C SER A 66 18.13 11.49 -32.65
N PRO A 67 17.61 12.26 -31.69
CA PRO A 67 16.69 11.73 -30.70
C PRO A 67 15.52 11.10 -31.44
N VAL A 68 15.33 9.79 -31.25
CA VAL A 68 14.28 9.03 -31.93
C VAL A 68 12.95 9.67 -31.56
N GLN A 69 12.37 10.40 -32.51
CA GLN A 69 11.10 11.09 -32.31
C GLN A 69 10.03 10.01 -32.11
N GLN A 70 9.69 9.73 -30.85
CA GLN A 70 8.61 8.81 -30.54
C GLN A 70 7.34 9.34 -31.24
N PRO A 71 6.66 8.50 -32.05
CA PRO A 71 5.51 8.95 -32.80
C PRO A 71 4.46 9.50 -31.83
N LYS A 72 3.94 10.70 -32.11
CA LYS A 72 2.97 11.38 -31.26
C LYS A 72 1.81 10.42 -30.96
N ARG A 73 1.56 10.14 -29.68
CA ARG A 73 0.43 9.30 -29.27
C ARG A 73 -0.88 9.94 -29.72
N ALA A 74 -1.80 9.12 -30.21
CA ALA A 74 -3.09 9.57 -30.72
C ALA A 74 -3.97 10.13 -29.59
N PRO A 75 -4.76 11.20 -29.84
CA PRO A 75 -5.71 11.74 -28.87
C PRO A 75 -6.85 10.75 -28.59
N SER A 76 -7.23 10.62 -27.32
CA SER A 76 -8.31 9.79 -26.81
C SER A 76 -9.60 10.58 -26.56
N SER A 77 -9.56 11.91 -26.47
CA SER A 77 -10.74 12.76 -26.22
C SER A 77 -10.83 14.06 -27.04
N GLY A 78 -11.97 14.75 -26.91
CA GLY A 78 -12.22 16.10 -27.43
C GLY A 78 -12.14 16.27 -28.95
N TRP A 79 -12.06 17.53 -29.41
CA TRP A 79 -11.96 17.86 -30.83
C TRP A 79 -10.71 17.26 -31.50
N ARG A 80 -9.64 17.01 -30.74
CA ARG A 80 -8.41 16.37 -31.23
C ARG A 80 -8.70 14.93 -31.70
N ARG A 81 -9.47 14.15 -30.93
CA ARG A 81 -9.96 12.84 -31.37
C ARG A 81 -10.91 12.94 -32.57
N VAL A 82 -11.78 13.95 -32.62
CA VAL A 82 -12.67 14.16 -33.78
C VAL A 82 -11.88 14.43 -35.06
N VAL A 83 -10.85 15.29 -35.02
CA VAL A 83 -9.95 15.53 -36.17
C VAL A 83 -9.16 14.27 -36.53
N TYR A 84 -8.61 13.56 -35.54
CA TYR A 84 -7.85 12.33 -35.80
C TYR A 84 -8.71 11.24 -36.45
N LEU A 85 -9.94 11.03 -36.00
CA LEU A 85 -10.84 10.03 -36.60
C LEU A 85 -11.42 10.52 -37.93
N GLY A 86 -11.88 11.77 -38.02
CA GLY A 86 -12.48 12.37 -39.22
C GLY A 86 -11.51 12.54 -40.39
N THR A 87 -10.20 12.61 -40.12
CA THR A 87 -9.15 12.59 -41.16
C THR A 87 -8.64 11.17 -41.47
N GLY A 88 -9.35 10.12 -41.05
CA GLY A 88 -8.94 8.74 -41.31
C GLY A 88 -7.60 8.36 -40.66
N LYS A 89 -7.26 8.98 -39.53
CA LYS A 89 -5.97 8.92 -38.81
C LYS A 89 -4.79 9.63 -39.49
N LEU A 90 -5.02 10.36 -40.60
CA LEU A 90 -3.97 11.08 -41.31
C LEU A 90 -3.42 12.29 -40.52
N ILE A 91 -4.29 13.05 -39.85
CA ILE A 91 -3.87 14.19 -39.01
C ILE A 91 -3.92 13.78 -37.54
N ASN A 92 -2.75 13.53 -36.96
CA ASN A 92 -2.60 13.26 -35.53
C ASN A 92 -2.10 14.52 -34.79
N PRO A 93 -2.98 15.31 -34.15
CA PRO A 93 -2.58 16.50 -33.39
C PRO A 93 -1.86 16.17 -32.07
N GLY A 94 -1.84 14.90 -31.65
CA GLY A 94 -1.30 14.42 -30.39
C GLY A 94 -2.27 14.51 -29.20
N GLU A 95 -1.95 13.77 -28.14
CA GLU A 95 -2.55 13.92 -26.80
C GLU A 95 -2.52 15.39 -26.33
N SER A 96 -3.64 15.86 -25.76
CA SER A 96 -3.72 17.16 -25.08
C SER A 96 -2.86 17.23 -23.81
N PRO A 97 -2.63 18.42 -23.22
CA PRO A 97 -1.92 18.54 -21.95
C PRO A 97 -2.56 17.72 -20.81
N VAL A 98 -3.89 17.69 -20.74
CA VAL A 98 -4.64 16.95 -19.69
C VAL A 98 -4.48 15.44 -19.87
N GLU A 99 -4.66 14.92 -21.09
CA GLU A 99 -4.45 13.50 -21.39
C GLU A 99 -3.01 13.05 -21.09
N ARG A 100 -2.01 13.90 -21.38
CA ARG A 100 -0.61 13.63 -21.05
C ARG A 100 -0.37 13.58 -19.54
N TYR A 101 -0.95 14.52 -18.79
CA TYR A 101 -0.83 14.60 -17.34
C TYR A 101 -1.51 13.39 -16.65
N GLN A 102 -2.76 13.09 -17.00
CA GLN A 102 -3.45 11.88 -16.55
C GLN A 102 -2.63 10.62 -16.85
N ARG A 103 -2.09 10.48 -18.06
CA ARG A 103 -1.23 9.34 -18.42
C ARG A 103 0.07 9.27 -17.61
N GLU A 104 0.66 10.41 -17.25
CA GLU A 104 1.86 10.46 -16.39
C GLU A 104 1.54 9.99 -14.96
N LEU A 105 0.40 10.45 -14.41
CA LEU A 105 -0.09 9.97 -13.12
C LEU A 105 -0.40 8.47 -13.16
N THR A 106 -1.07 7.95 -14.20
CA THR A 106 -1.32 6.50 -14.36
C THR A 106 -0.02 5.70 -14.45
N LEU A 107 1.04 6.24 -15.07
CA LEU A 107 2.36 5.58 -15.12
C LEU A 107 3.04 5.53 -13.74
N ARG A 108 2.90 6.59 -12.92
CA ARG A 108 3.32 6.58 -11.50
C ARG A 108 2.50 5.58 -10.68
N VAL A 109 1.17 5.61 -10.79
CA VAL A 109 0.26 4.63 -10.14
C VAL A 109 0.62 3.20 -10.49
N ASN A 110 1.09 2.92 -11.71
CA ASN A 110 1.42 1.58 -12.18
C ASN A 110 2.91 1.22 -12.06
N GLN A 111 3.72 1.93 -11.26
CA GLN A 111 5.12 1.56 -11.08
C GLN A 111 5.28 0.20 -10.35
N PRO A 112 6.31 -0.61 -10.64
CA PRO A 112 6.42 -1.96 -10.09
C PRO A 112 6.53 -1.97 -8.56
N LEU A 113 5.60 -2.67 -7.90
CA LEU A 113 5.63 -2.92 -6.46
C LEU A 113 6.18 -4.33 -6.18
N ARG A 114 6.80 -4.52 -5.02
CA ARG A 114 7.35 -5.81 -4.55
C ARG A 114 6.91 -6.03 -3.11
N GLY A 115 6.44 -7.24 -2.82
CA GLY A 115 5.78 -7.53 -1.53
C GLY A 115 4.40 -6.85 -1.44
N CYS A 116 4.00 -6.55 -0.20
CA CYS A 116 2.76 -5.86 0.14
C CYS A 116 3.06 -4.47 0.70
N PHE A 117 2.47 -3.42 0.12
CA PHE A 117 2.55 -2.04 0.65
C PHE A 117 1.35 -1.73 1.54
N LYS A 118 1.60 -1.15 2.71
CA LYS A 118 0.68 -1.10 3.84
C LYS A 118 0.33 0.34 4.17
N ILE A 119 -0.95 0.71 3.97
CA ILE A 119 -1.45 2.08 4.07
C ILE A 119 -2.40 2.19 5.27
N GLY A 120 -1.98 2.90 6.33
CA GLY A 120 -2.86 3.24 7.45
C GLY A 120 -3.70 4.48 7.16
N MET A 121 -5.03 4.37 7.23
CA MET A 121 -5.95 5.48 6.96
C MET A 121 -6.41 6.07 8.31
N LEU A 122 -6.08 7.33 8.59
CA LEU A 122 -6.30 7.95 9.90
C LEU A 122 -7.22 9.18 9.84
N SER A 123 -8.06 9.35 10.87
CA SER A 123 -8.81 10.58 11.14
C SER A 123 -9.29 10.63 12.59
N LEU A 124 -8.98 11.71 13.32
CA LEU A 124 -9.39 11.89 14.73
C LEU A 124 -10.79 12.52 14.89
N LYS A 125 -11.53 12.74 13.79
CA LYS A 125 -12.93 13.21 13.80
C LYS A 125 -13.79 12.36 12.86
N GLY A 126 -14.91 11.86 13.37
CA GLY A 126 -15.92 11.17 12.55
C GLY A 126 -16.50 12.09 11.48
N GLY A 127 -16.90 11.53 10.34
CA GLY A 127 -17.54 12.29 9.25
C GLY A 127 -16.61 13.10 8.34
N VAL A 128 -15.28 13.01 8.48
CA VAL A 128 -14.34 13.62 7.50
C VAL A 128 -14.23 12.84 6.18
N GLY A 129 -14.98 11.74 6.04
CA GLY A 129 -15.01 10.90 4.84
C GLY A 129 -13.84 9.92 4.70
N LYS A 130 -13.07 9.64 5.78
CA LYS A 130 -11.94 8.69 5.79
C LYS A 130 -12.26 7.38 5.04
N THR A 131 -13.30 6.66 5.46
CA THR A 131 -13.74 5.39 4.86
C THR A 131 -14.09 5.50 3.37
N THR A 132 -14.69 6.63 2.97
CA THR A 132 -14.92 6.98 1.56
C THR A 132 -13.60 7.12 0.81
N VAL A 133 -12.63 7.85 1.36
CA VAL A 133 -11.27 8.00 0.79
C VAL A 133 -10.54 6.67 0.71
N THR A 134 -10.67 5.80 1.73
CA THR A 134 -10.12 4.43 1.72
C THR A 134 -10.66 3.62 0.54
N THR A 135 -11.98 3.61 0.34
CA THR A 135 -12.62 2.87 -0.75
C THR A 135 -12.24 3.44 -2.12
N MET A 136 -12.22 4.77 -2.26
CA MET A 136 -11.86 5.43 -3.52
C MET A 136 -10.38 5.19 -3.89
N LEU A 137 -9.46 5.32 -2.94
CA LEU A 137 -8.03 5.08 -3.14
C LEU A 137 -7.75 3.61 -3.46
N GLY A 138 -8.32 2.68 -2.70
CA GLY A 138 -8.22 1.25 -2.95
C GLY A 138 -8.79 0.86 -4.32
N SER A 139 -9.94 1.42 -4.71
CA SER A 139 -10.55 1.19 -6.03
C SER A 139 -9.74 1.77 -7.17
N THR A 140 -9.11 2.94 -6.98
CA THR A 140 -8.25 3.57 -7.99
C THR A 140 -6.97 2.75 -8.19
N PHE A 141 -6.40 2.18 -7.14
CA PHE A 141 -5.30 1.23 -7.27
C PHE A 141 -5.73 -0.09 -7.94
N ALA A 142 -6.83 -0.70 -7.52
CA ALA A 142 -7.29 -2.00 -8.02
C ALA A 142 -7.64 -1.97 -9.52
N SER A 143 -8.30 -0.89 -9.97
CA SER A 143 -8.69 -0.71 -11.37
C SER A 143 -7.52 -0.39 -12.30
N LEU A 144 -6.47 0.29 -11.82
CA LEU A 144 -5.33 0.71 -12.65
C LEU A 144 -4.17 -0.28 -12.66
N ARG A 145 -3.83 -0.90 -11.52
CA ARG A 145 -2.60 -1.68 -11.35
C ARG A 145 -2.70 -3.14 -11.80
N GLY A 146 -3.89 -3.73 -11.82
CA GLY A 146 -4.08 -5.17 -12.08
C GLY A 146 -3.75 -6.07 -10.89
N ASP A 147 -2.78 -5.64 -10.05
CA ASP A 147 -2.51 -6.07 -8.68
C ASP A 147 -3.77 -6.38 -7.85
N ARG A 148 -3.62 -7.19 -6.80
CA ARG A 148 -4.66 -7.38 -5.77
C ARG A 148 -4.54 -6.31 -4.70
N VAL A 149 -5.67 -5.65 -4.42
CA VAL A 149 -5.78 -4.57 -3.43
C VAL A 149 -6.93 -4.91 -2.51
N ILE A 150 -6.70 -4.83 -1.20
CA ILE A 150 -7.71 -5.04 -0.17
C ILE A 150 -7.79 -3.85 0.78
N ALA A 151 -8.99 -3.49 1.21
CA ALA A 151 -9.21 -2.62 2.35
C ALA A 151 -9.77 -3.42 3.55
N VAL A 152 -9.19 -3.23 4.72
CA VAL A 152 -9.59 -3.90 5.98
C VAL A 152 -10.22 -2.87 6.90
N ASP A 153 -11.42 -3.13 7.40
CA ASP A 153 -12.05 -2.29 8.42
C ASP A 153 -11.48 -2.65 9.80
N ALA A 154 -10.79 -1.69 10.42
CA ALA A 154 -10.16 -1.81 11.74
C ALA A 154 -10.84 -0.88 12.76
N ASN A 155 -12.12 -0.57 12.57
CA ASN A 155 -12.92 0.17 13.54
C ASN A 155 -13.64 -0.79 14.52
N PRO A 156 -13.33 -0.77 15.83
CA PRO A 156 -14.02 -1.62 16.80
C PRO A 156 -15.45 -1.16 17.11
N ASP A 157 -15.77 0.12 16.93
CA ASP A 157 -17.02 0.71 17.45
C ASP A 157 -18.23 0.55 16.50
N ARG A 158 -17.98 0.48 15.18
CA ARG A 158 -18.87 0.01 14.10
C ARG A 158 -18.22 0.29 12.74
N GLY A 159 -17.84 -0.76 12.02
CA GLY A 159 -17.33 -0.65 10.65
C GLY A 159 -18.37 -0.10 9.67
N THR A 160 -17.92 0.63 8.65
CA THR A 160 -18.77 1.11 7.54
C THR A 160 -18.13 0.91 6.17
N LEU A 161 -16.92 0.34 6.10
CA LEU A 161 -16.18 0.11 4.87
C LEU A 161 -16.88 -0.90 3.94
N SER A 162 -17.50 -1.94 4.53
CA SER A 162 -18.28 -2.95 3.80
C SER A 162 -19.54 -2.41 3.13
N GLN A 163 -20.01 -1.22 3.50
CA GLN A 163 -21.21 -0.58 2.94
C GLN A 163 -20.91 0.24 1.66
N LYS A 164 -19.66 0.22 1.18
CA LYS A 164 -19.19 1.05 0.05
C LYS A 164 -19.02 0.30 -1.26
N ILE A 165 -19.33 -1.00 -1.28
CA ILE A 165 -19.37 -1.89 -2.44
C ILE A 165 -20.54 -2.89 -2.27
N PRO A 166 -20.94 -3.60 -3.33
CA PRO A 166 -21.85 -4.74 -3.21
C PRO A 166 -21.33 -5.78 -2.21
N ILE A 167 -22.22 -6.25 -1.32
CA ILE A 167 -21.91 -7.27 -0.32
C ILE A 167 -22.08 -8.67 -0.95
N GLU A 168 -20.98 -9.39 -1.14
CA GLU A 168 -20.97 -10.79 -1.62
C GLU A 168 -20.97 -11.81 -0.47
N THR A 169 -20.48 -11.40 0.71
CA THR A 169 -20.36 -12.27 1.90
C THR A 169 -20.56 -11.48 3.19
N THR A 170 -21.17 -12.11 4.19
CA THR A 170 -21.33 -11.57 5.56
C THR A 170 -20.16 -11.94 6.48
N ALA A 171 -19.15 -12.64 5.96
CA ALA A 171 -17.96 -13.01 6.71
C ALA A 171 -17.17 -11.78 7.18
N THR A 172 -16.58 -11.89 8.37
CA THR A 172 -15.81 -10.82 9.03
C THR A 172 -14.37 -11.25 9.25
N VAL A 173 -13.51 -10.30 9.63
CA VAL A 173 -12.11 -10.55 10.04
C VAL A 173 -11.97 -11.65 11.11
N ARG A 174 -12.96 -11.85 11.98
CA ARG A 174 -12.96 -12.96 12.95
C ARG A 174 -13.20 -14.33 12.32
N HIS A 175 -14.06 -14.39 11.31
CA HIS A 175 -14.28 -15.61 10.53
C HIS A 175 -13.00 -16.00 9.78
N LEU A 176 -12.32 -15.01 9.18
CA LEU A 176 -11.01 -15.19 8.55
C LEU A 176 -9.97 -15.72 9.56
N LEU A 177 -9.82 -15.06 10.71
CA LEU A 177 -8.83 -15.45 11.74
C LEU A 177 -9.10 -16.82 12.36
N ARG A 178 -10.37 -17.24 12.46
CA ARG A 178 -10.76 -18.56 12.98
C ARG A 178 -10.33 -19.72 12.07
N ASP A 179 -10.27 -19.48 10.77
CA ASP A 179 -9.91 -20.49 9.76
C ASP A 179 -8.49 -20.30 9.18
N ALA A 180 -7.71 -19.35 9.71
CA ALA A 180 -6.41 -18.93 9.18
C ALA A 180 -5.43 -20.09 8.92
N ASP A 181 -5.34 -21.07 9.83
CA ASP A 181 -4.46 -22.24 9.69
C ASP A 181 -4.78 -23.14 8.48
N LYS A 182 -5.95 -22.95 7.85
CA LYS A 182 -6.41 -23.69 6.67
C LYS A 182 -6.14 -22.92 5.37
N MET A 183 -5.80 -21.64 5.45
CA MET A 183 -5.69 -20.76 4.28
C MET A 183 -4.30 -20.90 3.65
N THR A 184 -4.28 -21.43 2.43
CA THR A 184 -3.04 -21.70 1.68
C THR A 184 -3.02 -21.02 0.32
N ARG A 185 -4.19 -20.57 -0.14
CA ARG A 185 -4.42 -19.96 -1.45
C ARG A 185 -5.29 -18.73 -1.29
N TYR A 186 -5.09 -17.76 -2.19
CA TYR A 186 -5.95 -16.58 -2.31
C TYR A 186 -7.45 -16.90 -2.48
N SER A 187 -7.80 -18.06 -3.06
CA SER A 187 -9.20 -18.55 -3.11
C SER A 187 -9.85 -18.68 -1.74
N ASP A 188 -9.05 -19.09 -0.76
CA ASP A 188 -9.50 -19.45 0.58
C ASP A 188 -9.81 -18.16 1.34
N VAL A 189 -8.97 -17.14 1.16
CA VAL A 189 -9.14 -15.77 1.70
C VAL A 189 -10.29 -15.03 1.03
N ARG A 190 -10.42 -15.13 -0.31
CA ARG A 190 -11.44 -14.40 -1.10
C ARG A 190 -12.87 -14.69 -0.62
N ALA A 191 -13.14 -15.88 -0.08
CA ALA A 191 -14.43 -16.27 0.50
C ALA A 191 -14.87 -15.42 1.71
N TYR A 192 -13.93 -14.74 2.37
CA TYR A 192 -14.15 -13.88 3.54
C TYR A 192 -14.18 -12.38 3.18
N THR A 193 -14.22 -12.04 1.89
CA THR A 193 -14.20 -10.66 1.38
C THR A 193 -15.30 -10.41 0.36
N SER A 194 -15.79 -9.17 0.28
CA SER A 194 -16.63 -8.72 -0.84
C SER A 194 -15.82 -7.89 -1.83
N GLN A 195 -16.17 -7.87 -3.11
CA GLN A 195 -15.42 -7.19 -4.18
C GLN A 195 -16.29 -6.24 -5.01
N GLY A 196 -15.85 -4.98 -5.14
CA GLY A 196 -16.49 -4.00 -6.01
C GLY A 196 -16.11 -4.15 -7.49
N ALA A 197 -16.84 -3.47 -8.38
CA ALA A 197 -16.57 -3.46 -9.83
C ALA A 197 -15.15 -2.98 -10.18
N SER A 198 -14.55 -2.14 -9.32
CA SER A 198 -13.15 -1.70 -9.39
C SER A 198 -12.11 -2.79 -9.14
N ARG A 199 -12.55 -4.00 -8.75
CA ARG A 199 -11.76 -5.12 -8.21
C ARG A 199 -11.16 -4.89 -6.81
N LEU A 200 -11.46 -3.78 -6.13
CA LEU A 200 -11.13 -3.64 -4.70
C LEU A 200 -11.88 -4.70 -3.90
N GLU A 201 -11.14 -5.47 -3.10
CA GLU A 201 -11.69 -6.37 -2.09
C GLU A 201 -11.80 -5.66 -0.73
N ILE A 202 -12.82 -5.99 0.05
CA ILE A 202 -13.05 -5.45 1.38
C ILE A 202 -13.27 -6.59 2.38
N LEU A 203 -12.48 -6.56 3.46
CA LEU A 203 -12.64 -7.42 4.64
C LEU A 203 -13.37 -6.63 5.73
N ALA A 204 -14.57 -7.08 6.08
CA ALA A 204 -15.41 -6.42 7.07
C ALA A 204 -14.86 -6.62 8.50
N SER A 205 -14.99 -5.58 9.33
CA SER A 205 -14.82 -5.70 10.79
C SER A 205 -15.90 -6.60 11.36
N GLU A 206 -15.71 -7.07 12.59
CA GLU A 206 -16.86 -7.57 13.35
C GLU A 206 -17.81 -6.40 13.68
N GLN A 207 -19.12 -6.67 13.75
CA GLN A 207 -20.13 -5.64 14.05
C GLN A 207 -21.09 -6.02 15.18
N ASP A 208 -21.05 -7.25 15.69
CA ASP A 208 -21.87 -7.67 16.84
C ASP A 208 -21.36 -7.02 18.16
N PRO A 209 -22.15 -6.14 18.82
CA PRO A 209 -21.76 -5.52 20.09
C PRO A 209 -21.73 -6.49 21.28
N ALA A 210 -22.24 -7.71 21.14
CA ALA A 210 -22.14 -8.74 22.18
C ALA A 210 -20.74 -9.38 22.27
N VAL A 211 -19.87 -9.16 21.28
CA VAL A 211 -18.49 -9.70 21.28
C VAL A 211 -17.60 -8.86 22.19
N SER A 212 -17.47 -9.30 23.45
CA SER A 212 -16.84 -8.56 24.56
C SER A 212 -15.34 -8.22 24.43
N GLU A 213 -14.65 -8.70 23.39
CA GLU A 213 -13.21 -8.45 23.17
C GLU A 213 -13.03 -7.61 21.90
N ALA A 214 -12.63 -6.35 22.03
CA ALA A 214 -12.39 -5.47 20.87
C ALA A 214 -11.24 -5.99 19.99
N PHE A 215 -11.33 -5.74 18.67
CA PHE A 215 -10.31 -6.16 17.69
C PHE A 215 -8.91 -5.69 18.12
N SER A 216 -8.00 -6.64 18.37
CA SER A 216 -6.75 -6.37 19.07
C SER A 216 -5.56 -6.10 18.14
N GLU A 217 -4.44 -5.64 18.71
CA GLU A 217 -3.14 -5.55 18.03
C GLU A 217 -2.72 -6.90 17.45
N ASN A 218 -2.88 -7.98 18.23
CA ASN A 218 -2.55 -9.34 17.81
C ASN A 218 -3.48 -9.87 16.71
N ASP A 219 -4.76 -9.50 16.72
CA ASP A 219 -5.69 -9.86 15.64
C ASP A 219 -5.32 -9.13 14.35
N TYR A 220 -5.05 -7.84 14.42
CA TYR A 220 -4.61 -7.05 13.27
C TYR A 220 -3.30 -7.60 12.68
N LEU A 221 -2.29 -7.89 13.51
CA LEU A 221 -1.01 -8.41 13.03
C LEU A 221 -1.16 -9.81 12.40
N ARG A 222 -2.02 -10.69 12.93
CA ARG A 222 -2.34 -11.99 12.31
C ARG A 222 -3.08 -11.82 10.98
N THR A 223 -4.06 -10.93 10.91
CA THR A 223 -4.77 -10.61 9.66
C THR A 223 -3.81 -10.05 8.62
N LEU A 224 -2.95 -9.10 9.00
CA LEU A 224 -1.98 -8.47 8.11
C LEU A 224 -0.97 -9.48 7.56
N ASN A 225 -0.46 -10.39 8.40
CA ASN A 225 0.47 -11.44 7.98
C ASN A 225 -0.17 -12.46 7.02
N LEU A 226 -1.45 -12.76 7.18
CA LEU A 226 -2.20 -13.57 6.20
C LEU A 226 -2.39 -12.83 4.88
N LEU A 227 -2.76 -11.53 4.93
CA LEU A 227 -3.02 -10.73 3.72
C LEU A 227 -1.77 -10.40 2.91
N GLU A 228 -0.61 -10.16 3.54
CA GLU A 228 0.61 -9.77 2.82
C GLU A 228 1.19 -10.88 1.91
N HIS A 229 0.77 -12.14 2.11
CA HIS A 229 1.09 -13.27 1.23
C HIS A 229 0.19 -13.34 -0.02
N HIS A 230 -0.90 -12.59 -0.06
CA HIS A 230 -1.94 -12.70 -1.09
C HIS A 230 -2.28 -11.41 -1.82
N TYR A 231 -2.05 -10.25 -1.19
CA TYR A 231 -2.35 -8.91 -1.72
C TYR A 231 -1.08 -8.07 -1.91
N ASN A 232 -1.10 -7.16 -2.89
CA ASN A 232 -0.01 -6.25 -3.18
C ASN A 232 -0.13 -4.93 -2.41
N ILE A 233 -1.37 -4.50 -2.12
CA ILE A 233 -1.65 -3.29 -1.33
C ILE A 233 -2.73 -3.63 -0.30
N VAL A 234 -2.45 -3.31 0.96
CA VAL A 234 -3.41 -3.41 2.08
C VAL A 234 -3.68 -1.99 2.60
N LEU A 235 -4.92 -1.54 2.49
CA LEU A 235 -5.39 -0.31 3.15
C LEU A 235 -6.08 -0.70 4.46
N THR A 236 -5.78 0.00 5.55
CA THR A 236 -6.42 -0.23 6.85
C THR A 236 -7.27 0.97 7.23
N ASP A 237 -8.59 0.81 7.23
CA ASP A 237 -9.54 1.84 7.65
C ASP A 237 -9.65 1.85 9.17
N CYS A 238 -8.81 2.65 9.84
CA CYS A 238 -8.76 2.66 11.30
C CYS A 238 -10.01 3.29 11.93
N GLY A 239 -10.32 2.95 13.19
CA GLY A 239 -11.30 3.69 13.99
C GLY A 239 -10.92 5.16 14.21
N THR A 240 -11.82 5.95 14.80
CA THR A 240 -11.60 7.39 15.05
C THR A 240 -10.70 7.70 16.26
N GLY A 241 -10.43 6.73 17.13
CA GLY A 241 -9.52 6.90 18.26
C GLY A 241 -8.09 6.44 17.95
N LEU A 242 -7.09 7.25 18.31
CA LEU A 242 -5.67 6.85 18.26
C LEU A 242 -5.28 5.90 19.41
N MET A 243 -6.17 5.67 20.38
CA MET A 243 -5.94 4.90 21.60
C MET A 243 -6.58 3.49 21.59
N HIS A 244 -7.18 3.03 20.48
CA HIS A 244 -7.70 1.66 20.39
C HIS A 244 -6.54 0.65 20.25
N SER A 245 -6.71 -0.55 20.81
CA SER A 245 -5.70 -1.63 20.83
C SER A 245 -5.09 -1.94 19.47
N ALA A 246 -5.90 -2.09 18.40
CA ALA A 246 -5.39 -2.35 17.06
C ALA A 246 -4.48 -1.25 16.49
N MET A 247 -4.63 0.01 16.92
CA MET A 247 -3.96 1.17 16.30
C MET A 247 -2.43 1.04 16.31
N LYS A 248 -1.84 0.59 17.42
CA LYS A 248 -0.38 0.38 17.53
C LYS A 248 0.12 -0.58 16.45
N GLY A 249 -0.58 -1.71 16.24
CA GLY A 249 -0.24 -2.68 15.20
C GLY A 249 -0.30 -2.10 13.78
N VAL A 250 -1.22 -1.18 13.51
CA VAL A 250 -1.26 -0.46 12.22
C VAL A 250 -0.07 0.48 12.07
N LEU A 251 0.25 1.26 13.09
CA LEU A 251 1.32 2.26 13.03
C LEU A 251 2.73 1.64 12.98
N ASP A 252 2.95 0.54 13.70
CA ASP A 252 4.22 -0.20 13.70
C ASP A 252 4.48 -0.94 12.37
N SER A 253 3.44 -1.18 11.55
CA SER A 253 3.54 -1.99 10.33
C SER A 253 3.27 -1.23 9.01
N ALA A 254 2.83 0.04 9.08
CA ALA A 254 2.52 0.83 7.89
C ALA A 254 3.77 1.39 7.18
N ASP A 255 3.78 1.28 5.85
CA ASP A 255 4.79 1.89 4.98
C ASP A 255 4.54 3.40 4.80
N ALA A 256 3.27 3.80 4.84
CA ALA A 256 2.80 5.18 4.76
C ALA A 256 1.42 5.32 5.42
N LEU A 257 1.04 6.55 5.81
CA LEU A 257 -0.32 6.87 6.25
C LEU A 257 -1.00 7.85 5.30
N VAL A 258 -2.33 7.79 5.27
CA VAL A 258 -3.18 8.85 4.71
C VAL A 258 -3.94 9.50 5.87
N ILE A 259 -3.64 10.76 6.15
CA ILE A 259 -4.23 11.51 7.26
C ILE A 259 -5.37 12.37 6.69
N VAL A 260 -6.61 11.94 6.91
CA VAL A 260 -7.80 12.58 6.32
C VAL A 260 -8.35 13.67 7.22
N SER A 261 -8.47 14.87 6.66
CA SER A 261 -8.99 16.07 7.29
C SER A 261 -10.14 16.63 6.43
N SER A 262 -11.19 17.18 7.06
CA SER A 262 -12.20 17.94 6.31
C SER A 262 -11.73 19.37 6.05
N SER A 263 -12.30 20.03 5.04
CA SER A 263 -12.11 21.46 4.70
C SER A 263 -12.71 22.45 5.73
N SER A 264 -12.56 22.16 7.03
CA SER A 264 -13.08 22.92 8.18
C SER A 264 -12.02 23.18 9.25
N VAL A 265 -12.16 24.24 10.05
CA VAL A 265 -11.19 24.60 11.12
C VAL A 265 -11.02 23.46 12.13
N ASP A 266 -12.11 22.79 12.50
CA ASP A 266 -12.07 21.64 13.41
C ASP A 266 -11.36 20.43 12.79
N GLY A 267 -11.61 20.15 11.50
CA GLY A 267 -10.95 19.07 10.78
C GLY A 267 -9.46 19.31 10.69
N ALA A 268 -9.07 20.55 10.37
CA ALA A 268 -7.68 21.01 10.36
C ALA A 268 -7.00 20.80 11.72
N ARG A 269 -7.61 21.31 12.80
CA ARG A 269 -7.09 21.17 14.18
C ARG A 269 -7.01 19.71 14.62
N SER A 270 -8.02 18.91 14.29
CA SER A 270 -8.09 17.48 14.61
C SER A 270 -6.99 16.67 13.92
N ALA A 271 -6.74 16.90 12.63
CA ALA A 271 -5.65 16.25 11.90
C ALA A 271 -4.27 16.77 12.34
N SER A 272 -4.15 18.06 12.69
CA SER A 272 -2.91 18.61 13.27
C SER A 272 -2.56 17.90 14.58
N ALA A 273 -3.54 17.75 15.48
CA ALA A 273 -3.38 17.01 16.74
C ALA A 273 -3.07 15.51 16.54
N THR A 274 -3.55 14.89 15.46
CA THR A 274 -3.12 13.54 15.06
C THR A 274 -1.62 13.50 14.73
N ILE A 275 -1.13 14.50 13.98
CA ILE A 275 0.29 14.58 13.62
C ILE A 275 1.15 14.90 14.86
N ASP A 276 0.71 15.83 15.71
CA ASP A 276 1.35 16.13 16.99
C ASP A 276 1.49 14.88 17.87
N TRP A 277 0.42 14.08 17.96
CA TRP A 277 0.42 12.82 18.70
C TRP A 277 1.36 11.78 18.08
N LEU A 278 1.33 11.60 16.75
CA LEU A 278 2.20 10.66 16.05
C LEU A 278 3.69 11.00 16.24
N GLU A 279 4.06 12.28 16.09
CA GLU A 279 5.43 12.76 16.31
C GLU A 279 5.86 12.54 17.78
N ALA A 280 5.00 12.86 18.75
CA ALA A 280 5.28 12.69 20.18
C ALA A 280 5.42 11.23 20.63
N HIS A 281 4.79 10.28 19.91
CA HIS A 281 4.86 8.83 20.21
C HIS A 281 5.85 8.08 19.31
N GLY A 282 6.77 8.79 18.64
CA GLY A 282 7.90 8.20 17.91
C GLY A 282 7.65 7.93 16.42
N TYR A 283 6.42 8.09 15.93
CA TYR A 283 6.05 7.85 14.53
C TYR A 283 6.43 9.01 13.58
N GLY A 284 7.37 9.89 13.96
CA GLY A 284 7.79 11.05 13.15
C GLY A 284 8.32 10.67 11.75
N GLU A 285 9.05 9.57 11.62
CA GLU A 285 9.50 9.06 10.31
C GLU A 285 8.37 8.40 9.49
N LEU A 286 7.25 8.06 10.12
CA LEU A 286 6.04 7.62 9.41
C LEU A 286 5.20 8.83 8.97
N VAL A 287 5.12 9.88 9.80
CA VAL A 287 4.53 11.20 9.43
C VAL A 287 5.22 11.79 8.20
N LYS A 288 6.56 11.81 8.16
CA LYS A 288 7.34 12.24 6.99
C LYS A 288 7.08 11.38 5.73
N ARG A 289 6.60 10.14 5.90
CA ARG A 289 6.15 9.23 4.82
C ARG A 289 4.63 9.27 4.57
N SER A 290 3.89 10.10 5.28
CA SER A 290 2.43 10.22 5.14
C SER A 290 2.03 11.24 4.08
N VAL A 291 0.77 11.16 3.63
CA VAL A 291 0.11 12.17 2.82
C VAL A 291 -1.09 12.72 3.59
N ALA A 292 -1.19 14.03 3.75
CA ALA A 292 -2.40 14.66 4.27
C ALA A 292 -3.43 14.80 3.14
N VAL A 293 -4.70 14.46 3.41
CA VAL A 293 -5.81 14.60 2.46
C VAL A 293 -6.83 15.58 3.02
N ILE A 294 -6.99 16.71 2.35
CA ILE A 294 -8.04 17.69 2.64
C ILE A 294 -9.27 17.31 1.80
N ASN A 295 -10.24 16.66 2.43
CA ASN A 295 -11.44 16.14 1.81
C ASN A 295 -12.62 17.13 1.94
N SER A 296 -13.24 17.48 0.82
CA SER A 296 -14.33 18.47 0.79
C SER A 296 -15.68 17.80 0.89
N VAL A 297 -16.11 17.45 2.12
CA VAL A 297 -17.37 16.75 2.39
C VAL A 297 -18.65 17.60 2.21
N ARG A 298 -18.55 18.82 1.64
CA ARG A 298 -19.67 19.71 1.30
C ARG A 298 -19.32 20.58 0.07
N PRO A 299 -20.30 21.02 -0.75
CA PRO A 299 -20.03 21.85 -1.93
C PRO A 299 -19.40 23.22 -1.61
N GLN A 300 -19.76 23.77 -0.45
CA GLN A 300 -19.24 25.05 0.03
C GLN A 300 -17.99 24.81 0.88
N ALA A 301 -16.86 25.36 0.45
CA ALA A 301 -15.70 25.51 1.31
C ALA A 301 -16.10 26.31 2.57
N GLY A 302 -15.63 25.87 3.75
CA GLY A 302 -15.84 26.62 4.98
C GLY A 302 -15.09 27.96 4.98
N THR A 303 -15.16 28.70 6.09
CA THR A 303 -14.37 29.92 6.34
C THR A 303 -12.85 29.68 6.49
N VAL A 304 -12.34 28.57 5.95
CA VAL A 304 -10.95 28.13 6.02
C VAL A 304 -10.19 28.60 4.80
N ASP A 305 -9.08 29.27 5.04
CA ASP A 305 -8.04 29.46 4.04
C ASP A 305 -7.37 28.11 3.74
N LEU A 306 -7.76 27.49 2.63
CA LEU A 306 -7.27 26.16 2.22
C LEU A 306 -5.79 26.18 1.84
N ASP A 307 -5.23 27.32 1.42
CA ASP A 307 -3.82 27.45 1.05
C ASP A 307 -2.94 27.52 2.30
N LYS A 308 -3.38 28.24 3.35
CA LYS A 308 -2.79 28.15 4.70
C LYS A 308 -2.88 26.73 5.26
N LEU A 309 -3.99 26.02 5.03
CA LEU A 309 -4.15 24.63 5.50
C LEU A 309 -3.21 23.66 4.77
N VAL A 310 -3.03 23.81 3.45
CA VAL A 310 -2.03 23.04 2.70
C VAL A 310 -0.62 23.36 3.19
N ALA A 311 -0.28 24.64 3.36
CA ALA A 311 1.04 25.05 3.86
C ALA A 311 1.34 24.46 5.26
N HIS A 312 0.35 24.37 6.14
CA HIS A 312 0.50 23.77 7.46
C HIS A 312 0.85 22.27 7.39
N PHE A 313 0.13 21.49 6.58
CA PHE A 313 0.40 20.05 6.47
C PHE A 313 1.65 19.74 5.62
N ALA A 314 1.92 20.52 4.56
CA ALA A 314 3.09 20.35 3.70
C ALA A 314 4.43 20.58 4.41
N ALA A 315 4.41 21.24 5.58
CA ALA A 315 5.57 21.40 6.45
C ALA A 315 5.90 20.14 7.30
N ARG A 316 5.03 19.10 7.29
CA ARG A 316 5.12 17.92 8.17
C ARG A 316 4.99 16.58 7.42
N THR A 317 4.04 16.48 6.48
CA THR A 317 3.81 15.27 5.67
C THR A 317 4.53 15.35 4.32
N ARG A 318 4.80 14.22 3.64
CA ARG A 318 5.49 14.19 2.33
C ARG A 318 4.81 15.08 1.30
N ALA A 319 3.49 15.06 1.30
CA ALA A 319 2.65 15.80 0.36
C ALA A 319 1.27 16.08 0.98
N VAL A 320 0.51 16.95 0.32
CA VAL A 320 -0.89 17.25 0.65
C VAL A 320 -1.73 17.16 -0.62
N CYS A 321 -2.79 16.35 -0.59
CA CYS A 321 -3.75 16.25 -1.69
C CYS A 321 -5.08 16.92 -1.28
N ARG A 322 -5.76 17.54 -2.24
CA ARG A 322 -7.12 18.07 -2.06
C ARG A 322 -8.09 17.15 -2.81
N LEU A 323 -9.15 16.68 -2.15
CA LEU A 323 -10.28 16.05 -2.84
C LEU A 323 -11.43 17.07 -2.88
N PRO A 324 -11.98 17.37 -4.07
CA PRO A 324 -13.13 18.25 -4.21
C PRO A 324 -14.39 17.58 -3.68
N PHE A 325 -15.50 18.33 -3.61
CA PHE A 325 -16.79 17.76 -3.30
C PHE A 325 -17.35 17.03 -4.52
N ASP A 326 -17.85 15.82 -4.33
CA ASP A 326 -18.49 15.03 -5.37
C ASP A 326 -19.92 14.64 -4.95
N PRO A 327 -20.96 15.01 -5.73
CA PRO A 327 -22.35 14.69 -5.38
C PRO A 327 -22.61 13.18 -5.21
N HIS A 328 -21.91 12.32 -5.95
CA HIS A 328 -22.09 10.86 -5.84
C HIS A 328 -21.70 10.31 -4.45
N LEU A 329 -20.83 11.02 -3.72
CA LEU A 329 -20.37 10.62 -2.41
C LEU A 329 -21.28 11.09 -1.25
N GLU A 330 -22.21 12.02 -1.52
CA GLU A 330 -23.12 12.58 -0.50
C GLU A 330 -24.23 11.59 -0.10
N GLU A 331 -24.69 10.75 -1.05
CA GLU A 331 -25.71 9.71 -0.80
C GLU A 331 -25.25 8.63 0.21
N GLY A 332 -23.95 8.51 0.45
CA GLY A 332 -23.38 7.57 1.41
C GLY A 332 -23.48 6.09 1.02
N ALA A 333 -23.94 5.79 -0.19
CA ALA A 333 -24.13 4.45 -0.74
C ALA A 333 -22.81 3.81 -1.26
N GLU A 334 -22.95 2.83 -2.16
CA GLU A 334 -21.86 2.19 -2.90
C GLU A 334 -21.10 3.18 -3.81
N ILE A 335 -19.79 2.98 -3.96
CA ILE A 335 -18.91 3.91 -4.66
C ILE A 335 -18.48 3.36 -6.03
N GLU A 336 -19.16 3.82 -7.07
CA GLU A 336 -18.76 3.64 -8.48
C GLU A 336 -17.77 4.74 -8.92
N LEU A 337 -16.57 4.39 -9.41
CA LEU A 337 -15.57 5.38 -9.88
C LEU A 337 -16.01 6.09 -11.16
N GLU A 338 -16.90 5.46 -11.92
CA GLU A 338 -17.44 5.91 -13.19
C GLU A 338 -18.44 7.05 -13.03
N ARG A 339 -19.10 7.15 -11.87
CA ARG A 339 -20.08 8.19 -11.51
C ARG A 339 -19.45 9.44 -10.91
N LEU A 340 -18.18 9.37 -10.48
CA LEU A 340 -17.43 10.52 -9.97
C LEU A 340 -17.17 11.56 -11.09
N THR A 341 -17.16 12.83 -10.71
CA THR A 341 -16.80 13.93 -11.61
C THR A 341 -15.34 13.86 -12.07
N ASP A 342 -15.03 14.41 -13.25
CA ASP A 342 -13.68 14.39 -13.82
C ASP A 342 -12.63 15.04 -12.88
N ASP A 343 -13.01 16.08 -12.14
CA ASP A 343 -12.14 16.74 -11.15
C ASP A 343 -11.84 15.83 -9.95
N THR A 344 -12.85 15.15 -9.39
CA THR A 344 -12.64 14.14 -8.32
C THR A 344 -11.78 12.98 -8.82
N ARG A 345 -12.02 12.50 -10.04
CA ARG A 345 -11.25 11.40 -10.65
C ARG A 345 -9.80 11.80 -10.88
N LEU A 346 -9.54 13.04 -11.30
CA LEU A 346 -8.18 13.56 -11.42
C LEU A 346 -7.51 13.68 -10.05
N ALA A 347 -8.18 14.24 -9.05
CA ALA A 347 -7.65 14.39 -7.69
C ALA A 347 -7.37 13.04 -6.99
N LEU A 348 -8.19 12.01 -7.23
CA LEU A 348 -7.94 10.64 -6.78
C LEU A 348 -6.76 10.00 -7.51
N LEU A 349 -6.60 10.27 -8.80
CA LEU A 349 -5.45 9.80 -9.59
C LEU A 349 -4.15 10.48 -9.13
N GLU A 350 -4.19 11.76 -8.76
CA GLU A 350 -3.09 12.50 -8.14
C GLU A 350 -2.72 11.94 -6.76
N LEU A 351 -3.71 11.68 -5.89
CA LEU A 351 -3.50 11.02 -4.59
C LEU A 351 -2.89 9.62 -4.75
N SER A 352 -3.43 8.83 -5.68
CA SER A 352 -2.94 7.49 -5.96
C SER A 352 -1.50 7.50 -6.48
N ALA A 353 -1.15 8.45 -7.36
CA ALA A 353 0.23 8.62 -7.84
C ALA A 353 1.16 9.06 -6.71
N THR A 354 0.73 10.01 -5.89
CA THR A 354 1.49 10.56 -4.75
C THR A 354 1.71 9.53 -3.63
N MET A 355 0.80 8.56 -3.50
CA MET A 355 1.00 7.37 -2.66
C MET A 355 1.88 6.32 -3.34
N ALA A 356 1.72 6.08 -4.64
CA ALA A 356 2.54 5.14 -5.41
C ALA A 356 4.01 5.51 -5.44
N ASP A 357 4.36 6.81 -5.48
CA ASP A 357 5.75 7.29 -5.46
C ASP A 357 6.55 6.80 -4.24
N ALA A 358 5.87 6.42 -3.15
CA ALA A 358 6.49 5.88 -1.93
C ALA A 358 6.76 4.36 -1.97
N PHE A 359 6.32 3.65 -3.02
CA PHE A 359 6.57 2.22 -3.16
C PHE A 359 8.08 1.94 -3.22
N PRO A 360 8.59 0.90 -2.52
CA PRO A 360 10.02 0.65 -2.43
C PRO A 360 10.63 0.30 -3.79
N LEU A 361 11.42 1.23 -4.32
CA LEU A 361 12.21 1.01 -5.53
C LEU A 361 13.19 -0.16 -5.33
N LYS A 362 13.59 -0.81 -6.42
CA LYS A 362 14.64 -1.84 -6.39
C LYS A 362 15.96 -1.27 -5.86
N THR A 363 16.31 -1.62 -4.62
CA THR A 363 17.70 -1.98 -4.33
C THR A 363 18.09 -3.09 -5.31
N ARG A 364 19.24 -2.95 -5.97
CA ARG A 364 19.77 -3.92 -6.94
C ARG A 364 20.67 -4.93 -6.26
#